data_AF-A0A8T6RLK9-F1
#
_entry.id   AF-A0A8T6RLK9-F1
#
_cell.length_a   1.000
_cell.length_b   1.000
_cell.length_c   1.000
_cell.angle_alpha   90.00
_cell.angle_beta   90.00
_cell.angle_gamma   90.00
#
_symmetry.space_group_name_H-M   'P 1'
#
loop_
_entity.id
_entity.type
_entity.pdbx_description
1 polymer ?
#
loop_
_entity_poly.entity_id
_entity_poly.type
_entity_poly.pdbx_seq_one_letter_code
_entity_poly.pdbx_strand_id
1 'polypeptide(L)' 'MEKKVLKCKKCKAEIPSISAFCPNCGEKTIGKKTKPFITKKCPKCNLIINTMKLNYCPTCKIELK' A
#
# COMPACT_ATOMS: atom_id res chain seq x y z
N MET A 1 -1.40 4.80 26.75
CA MET A 1 -1.06 4.48 25.34
C MET A 1 -2.09 3.49 24.83
N GLU A 2 -3.13 3.95 24.15
CA GLU A 2 -4.25 3.11 23.70
C GLU A 2 -3.85 2.32 22.45
N LYS A 3 -3.54 1.03 22.61
CA LYS A 3 -3.31 0.13 21.48
C LYS A 3 -4.66 -0.22 20.85
N LYS A 4 -5.10 0.55 19.84
CA LYS A 4 -6.25 0.14 19.01
C LYS A 4 -5.89 -1.17 18.30
N VAL A 5 -6.52 -2.26 18.72
CA VAL A 5 -6.47 -3.56 18.04
C VAL A 5 -7.80 -3.78 17.33
N LEU A 6 -7.74 -4.31 16.11
CA LEU A 6 -8.90 -4.66 15.30
C LEU A 6 -8.91 -6.15 15.06
N LYS A 7 -10.08 -6.77 15.13
CA LYS A 7 -10.24 -8.20 14.89
C LYS A 7 -10.30 -8.48 13.40
N CYS A 8 -9.54 -9.47 12.94
CA CYS A 8 -9.61 -9.95 11.58
C CYS A 8 -11.02 -10.47 11.28
N LYS A 9 -11.64 -10.08 10.17
CA LYS A 9 -12.93 -10.67 9.76
C LYS A 9 -12.81 -12.14 9.33
N LYS A 10 -11.64 -12.55 8.85
CA LYS A 10 -11.40 -13.89 8.31
C LYS A 10 -11.02 -14.91 9.39
N CYS A 11 -9.99 -14.61 10.19
CA CYS A 11 -9.48 -15.54 11.21
C CYS A 11 -9.81 -15.13 12.65
N LYS A 12 -10.50 -14.00 12.86
CA LYS A 12 -10.82 -13.45 14.19
C LYS A 12 -9.63 -13.11 15.09
N ALA A 13 -8.40 -13.25 14.58
CA ALA A 13 -7.18 -12.87 15.28
C ALA A 13 -7.15 -11.36 15.57
N GLU A 14 -6.52 -10.98 16.68
CA GLU A 14 -6.28 -9.59 17.04
C GLU A 14 -5.14 -9.03 16.20
N ILE A 15 -5.41 -7.96 15.47
CA ILE A 15 -4.45 -7.31 14.60
C ILE A 15 -4.26 -5.87 15.08
N PRO A 16 -3.02 -5.40 15.25
CA PRO A 16 -2.81 -4.00 15.57
C PRO A 16 -3.36 -3.12 14.43
N SER A 17 -4.08 -2.05 14.79
CA SER A 17 -4.74 -1.17 13.82
C SER A 17 -3.79 -0.41 12.89
N ILE A 18 -2.48 -0.48 13.16
CA ILE A 18 -1.43 0.04 12.29
C ILE A 18 -1.06 -0.91 11.14
N SER A 19 -1.33 -2.20 11.27
CA SER A 19 -0.99 -3.20 10.25
C SER A 19 -1.97 -3.12 9.08
N ALA A 20 -1.45 -3.14 7.86
CA ALA A 20 -2.22 -3.16 6.60
C ALA A 20 -2.73 -4.57 6.22
N PHE A 21 -2.13 -5.60 6.82
CA PHE A 21 -2.47 -7.01 6.57
C PHE A 21 -2.48 -7.78 7.90
N CYS A 22 -3.27 -8.85 7.94
CA CYS A 22 -3.31 -9.78 9.06
C CYS A 22 -2.07 -10.68 9.05
N PRO A 23 -1.25 -10.71 10.12
CA PRO A 23 -0.07 -11.58 10.19
C PRO A 23 -0.43 -13.07 10.33
N ASN A 24 -1.66 -13.40 10.76
CA ASN A 24 -2.09 -14.78 10.94
C ASN A 24 -2.62 -15.42 9.65
N CYS A 25 -3.33 -14.66 8.80
CA CYS A 25 -4.03 -15.23 7.64
C CYS A 25 -3.78 -14.49 6.32
N GLY A 26 -3.01 -13.40 6.33
CA GLY A 26 -2.71 -12.58 5.15
C GLY A 26 -3.84 -11.65 4.70
N GLU A 27 -4.98 -11.63 5.40
CA GLU A 27 -6.13 -10.81 5.00
C GLU A 27 -5.86 -9.30 5.14
N LYS A 28 -6.22 -8.51 4.13
CA LYS A 28 -6.14 -7.04 4.20
C LYS A 28 -7.02 -6.50 5.33
N THR A 29 -6.42 -5.78 6.26
CA THR A 29 -7.15 -5.15 7.34
C THR A 29 -7.77 -3.85 6.84
N ILE A 30 -9.09 -3.76 7.01
CA ILE A 30 -9.93 -2.64 6.55
C ILE A 30 -9.63 -1.36 7.38
N GLY A 31 -8.71 -1.44 8.35
CA GLY A 31 -8.42 -0.41 9.35
C GLY A 31 -7.60 0.78 8.85
N LYS A 32 -6.94 0.68 7.71
CA LYS A 32 -6.35 1.85 7.06
C LYS A 32 -6.63 1.78 5.57
N LYS A 33 -7.40 2.76 5.09
CA LYS A 33 -7.26 3.27 3.73
C LYS A 33 -5.85 3.86 3.59
N THR A 34 -4.81 3.03 3.61
CA THR A 34 -3.58 3.39 2.91
C THR A 34 -4.03 3.60 1.48
N LYS A 35 -4.16 4.88 1.09
CA LYS A 35 -4.51 5.30 -0.27
C LYS A 35 -3.81 4.32 -1.22
N PRO A 36 -4.52 3.71 -2.20
CA PRO A 36 -3.86 2.83 -3.15
C PRO A 36 -2.74 3.65 -3.80
N PHE A 37 -1.51 3.42 -3.36
CA PHE A 37 -0.34 4.06 -3.93
C PHE A 37 -0.14 3.31 -5.25
N ILE A 38 -0.72 3.85 -6.32
CA ILE A 38 -0.49 3.35 -7.67
C ILE A 38 0.95 3.72 -8.02
N THR A 39 1.87 2.81 -7.75
CA THR A 39 3.28 2.96 -8.10
C THR A 39 3.59 2.09 -9.32
N LYS A 40 3.88 2.70 -10.47
CA LYS A 40 4.42 1.97 -11.63
C LYS A 40 5.95 1.98 -11.58
N LYS A 41 6.56 0.87 -12.02
CA LYS A 41 8.00 0.83 -12.31
C LYS A 41 8.25 1.43 -13.68
N CYS A 42 9.23 2.33 -13.77
CA CYS A 42 9.69 2.88 -15.03
C CYS A 42 10.50 1.81 -15.80
N PRO A 43 10.16 1.47 -17.05
CA PRO A 43 10.87 0.44 -17.82
C PRO A 43 12.32 0.83 -18.18
N LYS A 44 12.66 2.12 -18.16
CA LYS A 44 13.98 2.62 -18.59
C LYS A 44 15.00 2.69 -17.46
N CYS A 45 14.59 3.11 -16.25
CA CYS A 45 15.48 3.26 -15.10
C CYS A 45 15.06 2.43 -13.89
N ASN A 46 14.01 1.63 -14.01
CA ASN A 46 13.45 0.78 -12.95
C ASN A 46 13.01 1.52 -11.67
N LEU A 47 12.90 2.85 -11.74
CA LEU A 47 12.47 3.69 -10.63
C LEU A 47 10.98 3.44 -10.32
N ILE A 48 10.64 3.38 -9.04
CA ILE A 48 9.26 3.26 -8.58
C ILE A 48 8.65 4.66 -8.54
N ILE A 49 7.66 4.92 -9.40
CA ILE A 49 7.08 6.25 -9.57
C ILE A 49 5.61 6.20 -9.21
N ASN A 50 5.16 7.18 -8.42
CA ASN A 50 3.76 7.30 -8.06
C ASN A 50 2.96 7.93 -9.20
N THR A 51 2.31 7.09 -10.01
CA THR A 51 1.53 7.53 -11.17
C THR A 51 0.20 8.17 -10.82
N MET A 52 -0.17 8.22 -9.54
CA MET A 52 -1.32 8.99 -9.06
C MET A 52 -1.01 10.50 -9.02
N LYS A 53 0.27 10.89 -8.95
CA LYS A 53 0.71 12.30 -8.93
C LYS A 53 1.52 12.72 -10.16
N LEU A 54 2.14 11.76 -10.84
CA LEU A 54 3.06 12.03 -11.94
C LEU A 54 2.79 11.07 -13.09
N ASN A 55 2.38 11.59 -14.24
CA ASN A 55 2.16 10.79 -15.45
C ASN A 55 3.45 10.56 -16.25
N TYR A 56 4.61 10.90 -15.69
CA TYR A 56 5.90 10.81 -16.34
C TYR A 56 7.00 10.49 -15.33
N CYS A 57 8.11 9.95 -15.85
CA CYS A 57 9.32 9.70 -15.09
C CYS A 57 10.19 10.97 -15.04
N PRO A 58 10.46 11.57 -13.86
CA PRO A 58 11.23 12.81 -13.77
C PRO A 58 12.73 12.63 -14.09
N THR A 59 13.27 11.42 -13.94
CA THR A 59 14.67 11.11 -14.27
C THR A 59 14.86 10.76 -15.74
N CYS A 60 13.93 10.02 -16.34
CA CYS A 60 14.01 9.61 -17.75
C CYS A 60 13.27 10.53 -18.73
N LYS A 61 12.44 11.44 -18.22
CA LYS A 61 11.51 12.30 -19.00
C LYS A 61 10.63 11.52 -19.98
N ILE A 62 10.20 10.32 -19.60
CA ILE A 62 9.28 9.49 -20.38
C ILE A 62 7.88 9.54 -19.78
N GLU A 63 6.84 9.57 -20.62
CA GLU A 63 5.45 9.46 -20.16
C GLU A 63 5.11 8.02 -19.77
N LEU A 64 4.44 7.87 -18.61
CA LEU A 64 4.02 6.61 -18.00
C LEU A 64 2.49 6.58 -17.95
N LYS A 65 1.84 6.63 -19.12
CA LYS A 65 0.39 6.50 -19.25
C LYS A 65 -0.07 5.10 -18.85
#